data_AF-A0A4V1BWI4-F1
#
_entry.id   AF-A0A4V1BWI4-F1
#
_cell.length_a   1.000
_cell.length_b   1.000
_cell.length_c   1.000
_cell.angle_alpha   90.00
_cell.angle_beta   90.00
_cell.angle_gamma   90.00
#
_symmetry.space_group_name_H-M   'P 1'
#
loop_
_entity.id
_entity.type
_entity.pdbx_description
1 polymer ?
#
loop_
_entity_poly.entity_id
_entity_poly.type
_entity_poly.pdbx_seq_one_letter_code
_entity_poly.pdbx_strand_id
1 'polypeptide(L)' 'MKTKMKISFLVLAFGVSCSCSAFALPNITVLATGGTIAGSGESPVKASYTPGTIKIDQLVSLVPQIKQIANVKGE' A
#
# COMPACT_ATOMS: atom_id res chain seq x y z
N MET A 1 -40.30 36.32 -2.10
CA MET A 1 -39.06 35.95 -1.36
C MET A 1 -39.01 34.48 -0.93
N LYS A 2 -40.10 33.88 -0.42
CA LYS A 2 -40.09 32.51 0.14
C LYS A 2 -39.67 31.40 -0.86
N THR A 3 -39.97 31.56 -2.15
CA THR A 3 -39.65 30.55 -3.19
C THR A 3 -38.17 30.54 -3.58
N LYS A 4 -37.51 31.71 -3.62
CA LYS A 4 -36.08 31.82 -3.90
C LYS A 4 -35.22 31.19 -2.79
N MET A 5 -35.68 31.29 -1.54
CA MET A 5 -35.03 30.69 -0.38
C MET A 5 -35.12 29.15 -0.38
N LYS A 6 -36.26 28.59 -0.80
CA LYS A 6 -36.43 27.13 -0.97
C LYS A 6 -35.56 26.57 -2.11
N ILE A 7 -35.46 27.29 -3.22
CA ILE A 7 -34.60 26.92 -4.36
C ILE A 7 -33.11 26.98 -3.96
N SER A 8 -32.71 28.01 -3.20
CA SER A 8 -31.36 28.10 -2.64
C SER A 8 -31.03 26.95 -1.68
N PHE A 9 -32.00 26.49 -0.89
CA PHE A 9 -31.83 25.38 0.04
C PHE A 9 -31.76 24.02 -0.69
N LEU A 10 -32.52 23.87 -1.78
CA LEU A 10 -32.52 22.66 -2.62
C LEU A 10 -31.22 22.51 -3.42
N VAL A 11 -30.65 23.60 -3.94
CA VAL A 11 -29.36 23.61 -4.64
C VAL A 11 -28.20 23.29 -3.68
N LEU A 12 -28.28 23.78 -2.44
CA LEU A 12 -27.27 23.48 -1.41
C LEU A 12 -27.32 22.02 -0.95
N ALA A 13 -28.50 21.41 -0.90
CA ALA A 13 -28.67 19.98 -0.59
C ALA A 13 -28.19 19.05 -1.72
N PHE A 14 -28.22 19.50 -2.98
CA PHE A 14 -27.76 18.70 -4.12
C PHE A 14 -26.24 18.83 -4.36
N GLY A 15 -25.62 19.94 -3.95
CA GLY A 15 -24.18 20.19 -4.11
C GLY A 15 -23.25 19.39 -3.19
N VAL A 16 -23.80 18.70 -2.18
CA VAL A 16 -23.03 17.94 -1.16
C VAL A 16 -22.84 16.46 -1.53
N SER A 17 -23.39 16.00 -2.65
CA SER A 17 -23.28 14.58 -3.08
C SER A 17 -21.96 14.23 -3.80
N CYS A 18 -20.92 15.04 -3.69
CA CYS A 18 -19.59 14.70 -4.20
C CYS A 18 -18.90 13.73 -3.24
N SER A 19 -19.27 12.46 -3.34
CA SER A 19 -18.57 11.37 -2.64
C SER A 19 -17.17 11.24 -3.21
N CYS A 20 -16.17 11.68 -2.44
CA CYS A 20 -14.77 11.40 -2.71
C CYS A 20 -14.56 9.89 -2.52
N SER A 21 -14.48 9.13 -3.62
CA SER A 21 -14.13 7.72 -3.57
C SER A 21 -12.73 7.58 -2.99
N ALA A 22 -12.64 7.17 -1.73
CA ALA A 22 -11.37 6.79 -1.12
C ALA A 22 -10.84 5.58 -1.91
N PHE A 23 -9.78 5.79 -2.71
CA PHE A 23 -9.09 4.70 -3.38
C PHE A 23 -8.42 3.83 -2.30
N ALA A 24 -9.02 2.67 -2.02
CA ALA A 24 -8.42 1.68 -1.14
C ALA A 24 -7.12 1.16 -1.77
N LEU A 25 -6.11 0.91 -0.92
CA LEU A 25 -4.85 0.32 -1.38
C LEU A 25 -5.10 -1.09 -1.95
N PRO A 26 -4.44 -1.46 -3.06
CA PRO A 26 -4.53 -2.80 -3.62
C PRO A 26 -3.95 -3.85 -2.66
N ASN A 27 -4.50 -5.07 -2.70
CA ASN A 27 -3.94 -6.22 -1.98
C ASN A 27 -3.03 -7.01 -2.92
N ILE A 28 -1.77 -7.20 -2.53
CA ILE A 28 -0.76 -7.88 -3.34
C ILE A 28 -0.17 -9.04 -2.52
N THR A 29 -0.13 -10.22 -3.12
CA THR A 29 0.60 -11.38 -2.59
C THR A 29 1.95 -11.49 -3.29
N VAL A 30 3.02 -11.56 -2.50
CA VAL A 30 4.39 -11.77 -2.99
C VAL A 30 4.77 -13.22 -2.69
N LEU A 31 4.87 -14.02 -3.74
CA LEU A 31 5.34 -15.41 -3.67
C LEU A 31 6.86 -15.41 -3.63
N ALA A 32 7.44 -15.69 -2.47
CA ALA A 32 8.88 -15.62 -2.26
C ALA A 32 9.55 -16.96 -2.62
N THR A 33 10.31 -16.96 -3.72
CA THR A 33 11.07 -18.14 -4.16
C THR A 33 12.49 -18.20 -3.60
N GLY A 34 12.90 -17.21 -2.79
CA GLY A 34 14.23 -17.12 -2.21
C GLY A 34 15.22 -16.34 -3.10
N GLY A 35 16.37 -16.93 -3.39
CA GLY A 35 17.45 -16.29 -4.15
C GLY A 35 18.27 -15.27 -3.34
N THR A 36 19.07 -14.45 -4.04
CA THR A 36 20.00 -13.47 -3.42
C THR A 36 19.27 -12.36 -2.67
N ILE A 37 18.08 -11.96 -3.11
CA ILE A 37 17.26 -10.93 -2.44
C ILE A 37 16.85 -11.36 -1.01
N ALA A 38 16.67 -12.66 -0.81
CA ALA A 38 16.41 -13.29 0.47
C ALA A 38 17.69 -13.86 1.10
N GLY A 39 18.87 -13.43 0.65
CA GLY A 39 20.15 -14.00 1.06
C GLY A 39 20.81 -13.24 2.21
N SER A 40 21.66 -13.93 2.96
CA SER A 40 22.49 -13.33 4.02
C SER A 40 23.97 -13.56 3.73
N GLY A 41 24.79 -12.53 3.92
CA GLY A 41 26.25 -12.62 3.90
C GLY A 41 26.83 -12.34 5.29
N GLU A 42 27.99 -12.91 5.58
CA GLU A 42 28.71 -12.67 6.85
C GLU A 42 29.24 -11.23 6.95
N SER A 43 29.54 -10.62 5.80
CA SER A 43 30.06 -9.26 5.73
C SER A 43 29.64 -8.59 4.42
N PRO A 44 29.28 -7.30 4.44
CA PRO A 44 28.89 -6.56 3.23
C PRO A 44 30.03 -6.35 2.23
N VAL A 45 31.29 -6.57 2.65
CA VAL A 45 32.47 -6.44 1.77
C VAL A 45 32.99 -7.78 1.25
N LYS A 46 32.38 -8.90 1.64
CA LYS A 46 32.72 -10.24 1.12
C LYS A 46 31.71 -10.66 0.06
N ALA A 47 32.17 -11.32 -1.00
CA ALA A 47 31.31 -11.79 -2.09
C ALA A 47 30.47 -13.04 -1.73
N SER A 48 30.84 -13.77 -0.67
CA SER A 48 30.14 -14.99 -0.25
C SER A 48 28.80 -14.66 0.42
N TYR A 49 27.73 -15.33 0.00
CA TYR A 49 26.40 -15.23 0.59
C TYR A 49 25.66 -16.58 0.51
N THR A 50 24.66 -16.75 1.35
CA THR A 50 23.74 -17.89 1.30
C THR A 50 22.37 -17.40 0.83
N PRO A 51 21.81 -17.91 -0.29
CA PRO A 51 20.50 -17.50 -0.78
C PRO A 51 19.36 -18.05 0.09
N GLY A 52 18.23 -17.34 0.12
CA GLY A 52 16.97 -17.83 0.72
C GLY A 52 16.97 -18.02 2.24
N THR A 53 17.88 -17.38 2.97
CA THR A 53 17.94 -17.44 4.44
C THR A 53 16.98 -16.48 5.12
N ILE A 54 16.59 -15.38 4.46
CA ILE A 54 15.71 -14.33 4.96
C ILE A 54 14.26 -14.64 4.55
N LYS A 55 13.32 -14.56 5.50
CA LYS A 55 11.88 -14.77 5.24
C LYS A 55 11.24 -13.55 4.59
N ILE A 56 10.18 -13.75 3.81
CA ILE A 56 9.45 -12.68 3.11
C ILE A 56 8.94 -11.58 4.06
N ASP A 57 8.45 -11.94 5.25
CA ASP A 57 7.98 -10.96 6.23
C ASP A 57 9.10 -10.00 6.68
N GLN A 58 10.32 -10.53 6.81
CA GLN A 58 11.48 -9.71 7.15
C GLN A 58 11.82 -8.79 5.98
N LEU A 59 11.80 -9.27 4.74
CA LEU A 59 12.04 -8.44 3.55
C LEU A 59 11.03 -7.30 3.41
N VAL A 60 9.75 -7.58 3.60
CA VAL A 60 8.69 -6.56 3.55
C VAL A 60 8.86 -5.52 4.66
N SER A 61 9.36 -5.94 5.84
CA SER A 61 9.63 -5.01 6.94
C SER A 61 10.79 -4.03 6.67
N LEU A 62 11.75 -4.41 5.81
CA LEU A 62 12.87 -3.57 5.41
C LEU A 62 12.46 -2.45 4.42
N VAL A 63 11.27 -2.55 3.81
CA VAL A 63 10.76 -1.60 2.81
C VAL A 63 9.43 -0.99 3.27
N PRO A 64 9.42 -0.14 4.31
CA PRO A 64 8.19 0.43 4.87
C PRO A 64 7.40 1.29 3.88
N GLN A 65 8.05 1.81 2.85
CA GLN A 65 7.45 2.65 1.80
C GLN A 65 6.36 1.90 1.01
N ILE A 66 6.47 0.57 0.89
CA ILE A 66 5.46 -0.25 0.18
C ILE A 66 4.06 -0.11 0.79
N LYS A 67 3.97 0.13 2.10
CA LYS A 67 2.67 0.30 2.80
C LYS A 67 1.90 1.54 2.36
N GLN A 68 2.54 2.49 1.68
CA GLN A 68 1.88 3.69 1.15
C GLN A 68 1.15 3.42 -0.17
N ILE A 69 1.49 2.32 -0.85
CA ILE A 69 1.01 2.00 -2.20
C ILE A 69 0.25 0.68 -2.29
N ALA A 70 0.41 -0.24 -1.32
CA ALA A 70 -0.27 -1.54 -1.32
C ALA A 70 -0.35 -2.18 0.08
N ASN A 71 -1.36 -3.03 0.27
CA ASN A 71 -1.43 -4.01 1.35
C ASN A 71 -0.71 -5.28 0.88
N VAL A 72 0.48 -5.55 1.41
CA VAL A 72 1.31 -6.67 0.97
C VAL A 72 1.26 -7.84 1.95
N LYS A 73 1.10 -9.06 1.42
CA LYS A 73 1.24 -10.33 2.13
C LYS A 73 2.32 -11.18 1.46
N GLY A 74 3.11 -11.90 2.25
CA GLY A 74 4.09 -12.86 1.76
C GLY A 74 3.57 -14.30 1.83
N GLU A 75 3.92 -15.10 0.84
CA GLU A 75 3.76 -16.57 0.81
C GLU A 75 5.07 -17.26 0.44
#